data_AF-A0A398ABD1-F1
#
_entry.id   AF-A0A398ABD1-F1
#
_cell.length_a   1.000
_cell.length_b   1.000
_cell.length_c   1.000
_cell.angle_alpha   90.00
_cell.angle_beta   90.00
_cell.angle_gamma   90.00
#
_symmetry.space_group_name_H-M   'P 1'
#
loop_
_entity.id
_entity.type
_entity.pdbx_description
1 polymer ?
#
loop_
_entity_poly.entity_id
_entity_poly.type
_entity_poly.pdbx_seq_one_letter_code
_entity_poly.pdbx_strand_id
1 'polypeptide(L)'
;MRPLDENETTVVFEKIFKFHKVWLKPTSEMSFLYGNHVLKGGLGRITDSIVPGDGVVVFSMSDVPLGFGIAAKSTQDCRKLDPNGIVVLHQADIGEYLRDEDEL
;
A
#
# COMPACT_ATOMS: atom_id res chain seq x y z
N MET A 1 4.09 -12.88 19.92
CA MET A 1 3.35 -13.59 18.85
C MET A 1 4.26 -14.71 18.32
N ARG A 2 3.76 -15.92 18.01
CA ARG A 2 4.63 -16.99 17.44
C ARG A 2 4.85 -16.73 15.94
N PRO A 3 6.02 -17.07 15.37
CA PRO A 3 6.24 -17.00 13.93
C PRO A 3 5.29 -17.95 13.20
N LEU A 4 4.84 -17.54 12.01
CA LEU A 4 4.08 -18.39 11.09
C LEU A 4 4.99 -19.46 10.49
N ASP A 5 4.45 -20.66 10.24
CA ASP A 5 5.15 -21.68 9.47
C ASP A 5 5.10 -21.40 7.94
N GLU A 6 5.88 -22.11 7.13
CA GLU A 6 5.96 -21.90 5.67
C GLU A 6 4.62 -22.08 4.95
N ASN A 7 3.76 -22.99 5.43
CA ASN A 7 2.46 -23.25 4.83
C ASN A 7 1.48 -22.12 5.17
N GLU A 8 1.44 -21.70 6.44
CA GLU A 8 0.65 -20.56 6.89
C GLU A 8 1.09 -19.28 6.19
N THR A 9 2.40 -19.10 6.03
CA THR A 9 3.00 -17.96 5.32
C THR A 9 2.57 -17.97 3.85
N THR A 10 2.61 -19.12 3.18
CA THR A 10 2.16 -19.25 1.78
C THR A 10 0.68 -18.94 1.63
N VAL A 11 -0.17 -19.45 2.53
CA VAL A 11 -1.62 -19.17 2.50
C VAL A 11 -1.92 -17.70 2.77
N VAL A 12 -1.18 -17.07 3.67
CA VAL A 12 -1.26 -15.62 3.92
C VAL A 12 -0.84 -14.87 2.67
N PHE A 13 0.28 -15.22 2.04
CA PHE A 13 0.73 -14.59 0.80
C PHE A 13 -0.25 -14.80 -0.36
N GLU A 14 -0.81 -15.99 -0.57
CA GLU A 14 -1.83 -16.24 -1.59
C GLU A 14 -3.11 -15.42 -1.35
N LYS A 15 -3.55 -15.29 -0.09
CA LYS A 15 -4.63 -14.37 0.26
C LYS A 15 -4.23 -12.92 0.03
N ILE A 16 -2.97 -12.56 0.28
CA ILE A 16 -2.45 -11.23 0.01
C ILE A 16 -2.44 -10.91 -1.48
N PHE A 17 -2.12 -11.89 -2.32
CA PHE A 17 -2.18 -11.75 -3.78
C PHE A 17 -3.59 -11.51 -4.31
N LYS A 18 -4.63 -11.86 -3.53
CA LYS A 18 -6.02 -11.51 -3.83
C LYS A 18 -6.42 -10.11 -3.36
N PHE A 19 -5.60 -9.42 -2.55
CA PHE A 19 -5.86 -8.03 -2.24
C PHE A 19 -5.66 -7.15 -3.46
N HIS A 20 -6.42 -6.06 -3.47
CA HIS A 20 -6.26 -4.98 -4.41
C HIS A 20 -4.85 -4.38 -4.31
N LYS A 21 -4.31 -3.95 -5.45
CA LYS A 21 -2.93 -3.48 -5.54
C LYS A 21 -2.88 -2.05 -6.03
N VAL A 22 -1.94 -1.30 -5.47
CA VAL A 22 -1.68 0.09 -5.81
C VAL A 22 -0.18 0.24 -6.06
N TRP A 23 0.20 0.85 -7.18
CA TRP A 23 1.59 1.14 -7.51
C TRP A 23 1.87 2.62 -7.36
N LEU A 24 2.97 2.94 -6.68
CA LEU A 24 3.44 4.31 -6.48
C LEU A 24 4.46 4.69 -7.55
N LYS A 25 4.41 5.96 -7.98
CA LYS A 25 5.49 6.57 -8.75
C LYS A 25 6.74 6.70 -7.88
N PRO A 26 7.96 6.61 -8.44
CA PRO A 26 9.20 6.76 -7.70
C PRO A 26 9.27 8.04 -6.85
N THR A 27 8.69 9.14 -7.32
CA THR A 27 8.62 10.43 -6.61
C THR A 27 7.85 10.39 -5.29
N SER A 28 7.04 9.36 -5.08
CA SER A 28 6.16 9.23 -3.91
C SER A 28 6.46 8.00 -3.06
N GLU A 29 7.39 7.14 -3.49
CA GLU A 29 7.82 5.97 -2.72
C GLU A 29 8.42 6.38 -1.38
N MET A 30 9.37 7.31 -1.38
CA MET A 30 9.99 7.81 -0.15
C MET A 30 8.97 8.43 0.80
N SER A 31 7.97 9.15 0.29
CA SER A 31 6.92 9.74 1.12
C SER A 31 6.12 8.66 1.86
N PHE A 32 5.71 7.61 1.14
CA PHE A 32 4.99 6.47 1.73
C PHE A 32 5.86 5.71 2.74
N LEU A 33 7.13 5.47 2.38
CA LEU A 33 8.13 4.87 3.27
C LEU A 33 8.50 5.76 4.45
N TYR A 34 7.92 6.94 4.65
CA TYR A 34 8.06 7.76 5.85
C TYR A 34 6.73 7.89 6.60
N GLY A 35 5.79 6.96 6.40
CA GLY A 35 4.50 6.94 7.09
C GLY A 35 3.42 7.86 6.49
N ASN A 36 3.65 8.47 5.31
CA ASN A 36 2.65 9.35 4.71
C ASN A 36 1.60 8.58 3.89
N HIS A 37 0.40 9.15 3.82
CA HIS A 37 -0.66 8.66 2.94
C HIS A 37 -0.30 8.81 1.46
N VAL A 38 -0.90 7.97 0.62
CA VAL A 38 -0.72 8.05 -0.82
C VAL A 38 -1.62 9.13 -1.39
N LEU A 39 -1.02 10.13 -2.02
CA LEU A 39 -1.72 11.15 -2.77
C LEU A 39 -1.93 10.73 -4.22
N LYS A 40 -2.98 11.26 -4.86
CA LYS A 40 -3.31 10.96 -6.25
C LYS A 40 -2.16 11.29 -7.21
N GLY A 41 -1.42 12.37 -6.97
CA GLY A 41 -0.26 12.74 -7.76
C GLY A 41 0.82 11.66 -7.81
N GLY A 42 0.96 10.91 -6.71
CA GLY A 42 1.89 9.78 -6.54
C GLY A 42 1.37 8.44 -7.03
N LEU A 43 0.09 8.33 -7.38
CA LEU A 43 -0.51 7.09 -7.86
C LEU A 43 -0.05 6.80 -9.30
N GLY A 44 0.63 5.66 -9.50
CA GLY A 44 1.03 5.14 -10.81
C GLY A 44 -0.04 4.24 -11.43
N ARG A 45 -0.36 3.13 -10.76
CA ARG A 45 -1.39 2.16 -11.18
C ARG A 45 -2.27 1.77 -10.01
N ILE A 46 -3.50 1.39 -10.29
CA ILE A 46 -4.47 0.90 -9.31
C ILE A 46 -5.21 -0.29 -9.93
N THR A 47 -5.51 -1.32 -9.16
CA THR A 47 -6.39 -2.40 -9.63
C THR A 47 -7.82 -1.89 -9.82
N ASP A 48 -8.56 -2.55 -10.70
CA ASP A 48 -9.97 -2.26 -10.88
C ASP A 48 -10.80 -2.78 -9.69
N SER A 49 -12.05 -2.32 -9.63
CA SER A 49 -13.05 -2.74 -8.63
C SER A 49 -12.73 -2.44 -7.16
N ILE A 50 -11.81 -1.51 -6.88
CA ILE A 50 -11.57 -1.03 -5.52
C ILE A 50 -12.74 -0.15 -5.08
N VAL A 51 -13.25 -0.43 -3.88
CA VAL A 51 -14.19 0.44 -3.16
C VAL A 51 -13.53 1.07 -1.92
N PRO A 52 -14.01 2.23 -1.44
CA PRO A 52 -13.50 2.81 -0.21
C PRO A 52 -13.62 1.83 0.97
N GLY A 53 -12.56 1.73 1.78
CA GLY A 53 -12.48 0.77 2.89
C GLY A 53 -11.80 -0.55 2.54
N ASP A 54 -11.56 -0.84 1.26
CA ASP A 54 -10.82 -2.04 0.87
C ASP A 54 -9.37 -1.98 1.36
N GLY A 55 -8.87 -3.10 1.87
CA GLY A 55 -7.45 -3.31 2.11
C GLY A 55 -6.68 -3.38 0.80
N VAL A 56 -5.59 -2.62 0.71
CA VAL A 56 -4.71 -2.58 -0.46
C VAL A 56 -3.26 -2.85 -0.09
N VAL A 57 -2.54 -3.48 -1.01
CA VAL A 57 -1.09 -3.62 -0.93
C VAL A 57 -0.45 -2.56 -1.82
N VAL A 58 0.51 -1.83 -1.26
CA VAL A 58 1.23 -0.75 -1.94
C VAL A 58 2.53 -1.31 -2.50
N PHE A 59 2.77 -1.09 -3.79
CA PHE A 59 3.93 -1.54 -4.55
C PHE A 59 4.71 -0.36 -5.13
N SER A 60 6.00 -0.56 -5.36
CA SER A 60 6.81 0.28 -6.25
C SER A 60 6.47 -0.01 -7.71
N MET A 61 6.88 0.85 -8.64
CA MET A 61 6.75 0.57 -10.09
C MET A 61 7.53 -0.69 -10.55
N SER A 62 8.45 -1.19 -9.72
CA SER A 62 9.24 -2.40 -9.98
C SER A 62 8.64 -3.67 -9.35
N ASP A 63 7.35 -3.64 -8.98
CA ASP A 63 6.63 -4.74 -8.33
C ASP A 63 7.22 -5.18 -6.98
N VAL A 64 7.92 -4.27 -6.28
CA VAL A 64 8.39 -4.51 -4.91
C VAL A 64 7.30 -4.08 -3.91
N PRO A 65 6.85 -4.95 -2.99
CA PRO A 65 5.88 -4.56 -1.97
C PRO A 65 6.52 -3.58 -0.98
N LEU A 66 5.86 -2.43 -0.78
CA LEU A 66 6.31 -1.36 0.11
C LEU A 66 5.54 -1.33 1.44
N GLY A 67 4.31 -1.83 1.45
CA GLY A 67 3.48 -1.82 2.67
C GLY A 67 1.99 -2.05 2.41
N PHE A 68 1.20 -1.71 3.41
CA PHE A 68 -0.25 -1.89 3.43
C PHE A 68 -0.98 -0.57 3.63
N GLY A 69 -2.20 -0.52 3.11
CA GLY A 69 -3.08 0.63 3.32
C GLY A 69 -4.55 0.29 3.13
N ILE A 70 -5.40 1.30 3.32
CA ILE A 70 -6.83 1.22 3.09
C ILE A 70 -7.21 2.20 1.98
N ALA A 71 -7.98 1.76 1.00
CA ALA A 71 -8.46 2.62 -0.07
C ALA A 71 -9.36 3.73 0.48
N ALA A 72 -8.98 4.99 0.24
CA ALA A 72 -9.79 6.15 0.62
C ALA A 72 -10.88 6.46 -0.41
N LYS A 73 -10.71 5.98 -1.65
CA LYS A 73 -11.55 6.28 -2.81
C LYS A 73 -11.69 5.05 -3.70
N SER A 74 -12.77 5.00 -4.47
CA SER A 74 -12.97 3.95 -5.48
C SER A 74 -12.00 4.11 -6.65
N THR A 75 -11.79 3.05 -7.45
CA THR A 75 -10.96 3.14 -8.67
C THR A 75 -11.44 4.23 -9.62
N GLN A 76 -12.76 4.43 -9.73
CA GLN A 76 -13.35 5.44 -10.61
C GLN A 76 -13.13 6.86 -10.08
N ASP A 77 -13.31 7.06 -8.78
CA ASP A 77 -13.13 8.38 -8.14
C ASP A 77 -11.66 8.80 -8.15
N CYS A 78 -10.75 7.85 -7.98
CA CYS A 78 -9.31 8.07 -8.13
C CYS A 78 -8.93 8.68 -9.49
N ARG A 79 -9.74 8.54 -10.56
CA ARG A 79 -9.43 9.15 -11.87
C ARG A 79 -9.81 10.63 -11.95
N LYS A 80 -10.75 11.08 -11.12
CA LYS A 80 -11.29 12.45 -11.12
C LYS A 80 -10.76 13.28 -9.94
N LEU A 81 -10.04 12.65 -9.02
CA LEU A 81 -9.54 13.28 -7.82
C LEU A 81 -8.44 14.31 -8.12
N ASP A 82 -8.41 15.38 -7.34
CA ASP A 82 -7.31 16.35 -7.34
C ASP A 82 -5.96 15.66 -7.04
N PRO A 83 -4.83 16.08 -7.63
CA PRO A 83 -3.52 15.49 -7.35
C PRO A 83 -3.12 15.45 -5.87
N ASN A 84 -3.62 16.36 -5.04
CA ASN A 84 -3.37 16.40 -3.59
C ASN A 84 -4.39 15.57 -2.79
N GLY A 85 -5.40 14.99 -3.45
CA GLY A 85 -6.37 14.13 -2.80
C GLY A 85 -5.76 12.80 -2.39
N ILE A 86 -6.11 12.33 -1.19
CA ILE A 86 -5.66 11.04 -0.66
C ILE A 86 -6.41 9.90 -1.35
N VAL A 87 -5.66 8.92 -1.85
CA VAL A 87 -6.20 7.72 -2.51
C VAL A 87 -6.04 6.47 -1.64
N VAL A 88 -4.99 6.39 -0.83
CA VAL A 88 -4.76 5.29 0.12
C VAL A 88 -4.32 5.87 1.45
N LEU A 89 -5.01 5.46 2.52
CA LEU A 89 -4.62 5.68 3.90
C LEU A 89 -3.51 4.69 4.24
N HIS A 90 -2.35 5.21 4.64
CA HIS A 90 -1.23 4.40 5.12
C HIS A 90 -1.64 3.63 6.38
N GLN A 91 -1.18 2.38 6.50
CA GLN A 91 -1.36 1.55 7.68
C GLN A 91 -0.05 0.96 8.21
N ALA A 92 0.83 0.52 7.30
CA ALA A 92 2.16 0.03 7.63
C ALA A 92 3.07 0.14 6.39
N ASP A 93 4.35 0.44 6.59
CA ASP A 93 5.36 0.44 5.54
C ASP A 93 6.67 -0.20 5.98
N ILE A 94 7.43 -0.74 5.03
CA ILE A 94 8.71 -1.41 5.32
C ILE A 94 9.79 -0.47 5.87
N GLY A 95 9.62 0.85 5.73
CA GLY A 95 10.54 1.83 6.30
C GLY A 95 10.47 1.88 7.83
N GLU A 96 9.38 1.39 8.44
CA GLU A 96 9.27 1.24 9.90
C GLU A 96 10.41 0.38 10.45
N TYR A 97 10.86 -0.64 9.70
CA TYR A 97 11.99 -1.48 10.10
C TYR A 97 13.27 -0.69 10.42
N LEU A 98 13.50 0.44 9.74
CA LEU A 98 14.67 1.29 9.95
C LEU A 98 14.42 2.45 10.93
N ARG A 99 13.15 2.83 11.14
CA ARG A 99 12.80 3.96 12.01
C ARG A 99 12.56 3.53 13.45
N ASP A 100 12.04 2.34 13.64
CA ASP A 100 11.63 1.82 14.95
C ASP A 100 12.69 0.86 15.53
N GLU A 101 13.92 0.87 14.99
CA GLU A 101 15.03 0.05 15.53
C GLU A 101 15.32 0.36 17.01
N ASP A 102 15.05 1.58 17.47
CA ASP A 102 15.27 1.99 18.87
C ASP A 102 14.15 1.53 19.83
N GLU A 103 12.98 1.12 19.32
CA GLU A 103 11.83 0.65 20.11
C GLU A 103 11.65 -0.89 20.09
N LEU A 104 12.50 -1.61 19.35
CA LEU A 104 12.48 -3.06 19.16
C LEU A 104 13.43 -3.82 20.10
#